data_AF-X1D6P1-F1
#
_entry.id   AF-X1D6P1-F1
#
_cell.length_a   1.000
_cell.length_b   1.000
_cell.length_c   1.000
_cell.angle_alpha   90.00
_cell.angle_beta   90.00
_cell.angle_gamma   90.00
#
_symmetry.space_group_name_H-M   'P 1'
#
loop_
_entity.id
_entity.type
_entity.pdbx_description
1 polymer ?
#
loop_
_entity_poly.entity_id
_entity_poly.type
_entity_poly.pdbx_seq_one_letter_code
_entity_poly.pdbx_strand_id
1 'polypeptide(L)'
;MAADLPEISEDKLVYTIKLRPGLKFHNGKDVTAEDAVASVKRWGGMSKYGKTIFKNVASIEVKDPLTLELKLTKPTGITLVSLAMPNGGAFIYPKDICEKYPDKPVEENIGTGPFKFVEWKPSNI
;
A
#
# COMPACT_ATOMS: atom_id res chain seq x y z
N MET A 1 -9.82 2.49 1.20
CA MET A 1 -9.25 1.15 0.99
C MET A 1 -9.19 0.45 2.34
N ALA A 2 -8.51 1.05 3.32
CA ALA A 2 -8.78 0.78 4.73
C ALA A 2 -10.28 0.92 5.05
N ALA A 3 -10.78 0.05 5.93
CA ALA A 3 -12.15 0.06 6.42
C ALA A 3 -12.38 1.23 7.38
N ASP A 4 -11.47 1.38 8.32
CA ASP A 4 -11.51 2.39 9.37
C ASP A 4 -10.10 2.92 9.65
N LEU A 5 -9.97 3.79 10.66
CA LEU A 5 -8.66 4.16 11.19
C LEU A 5 -7.93 2.92 11.72
N PRO A 6 -6.61 2.80 11.51
CA PRO A 6 -5.84 1.69 12.05
C PRO A 6 -5.89 1.64 13.58
N GLU A 7 -5.90 0.43 14.13
CA GLU A 7 -5.70 0.23 15.56
C GLU A 7 -4.21 0.37 15.86
N ILE A 8 -3.85 1.24 16.81
CA ILE A 8 -2.47 1.56 17.16
C ILE A 8 -2.23 1.10 18.61
N SER A 9 -1.17 0.32 18.83
CA SER A 9 -0.76 -0.09 20.18
C SER A 9 -0.37 1.11 21.06
N GLU A 10 -0.41 0.93 22.39
CA GLU A 10 -0.11 2.01 23.35
C GLU A 10 1.31 2.57 23.20
N ASP A 11 2.28 1.69 22.88
CA ASP A 11 3.67 2.04 22.59
C ASP A 11 3.89 2.67 21.20
N LYS A 12 2.83 2.73 20.38
CA LYS A 12 2.82 3.27 19.01
C LYS A 12 3.77 2.54 18.06
N LEU A 13 4.04 1.26 18.33
CA LEU A 13 4.90 0.43 17.50
C LEU A 13 4.13 -0.48 16.55
N VAL A 14 2.87 -0.82 16.86
CA VAL A 14 2.07 -1.76 16.08
C VAL A 14 0.86 -1.04 15.49
N TYR A 15 0.71 -1.14 14.17
CA TYR A 15 -0.41 -0.60 13.41
C TYR A 15 -1.15 -1.76 12.74
N THR A 16 -2.38 -2.00 13.16
CA THR A 16 -3.26 -3.02 12.57
C THR A 16 -4.23 -2.33 11.60
N ILE A 17 -4.12 -2.68 10.32
CA ILE A 17 -4.90 -2.06 9.24
C ILE A 17 -5.85 -3.11 8.67
N LYS A 18 -7.15 -2.83 8.77
CA LYS A 18 -8.22 -3.66 8.19
C LYS A 18 -8.64 -3.13 6.84
N LEU A 19 -8.78 -4.01 5.86
CA LEU A 19 -9.23 -3.72 4.51
C LEU A 19 -10.75 -3.81 4.43
N ARG A 20 -11.38 -2.99 3.56
CA ARG A 20 -12.82 -3.11 3.32
C ARG A 20 -13.12 -4.45 2.65
N PRO A 21 -14.16 -5.18 3.10
CA PRO A 21 -14.59 -6.39 2.43
C PRO A 21 -15.15 -6.09 1.03
N GLY A 22 -15.02 -7.05 0.11
CA GLY A 22 -15.58 -6.96 -1.24
C GLY A 22 -14.88 -5.96 -2.17
N LEU A 23 -13.71 -5.44 -1.79
CA LEU A 23 -12.91 -4.60 -2.68
C LEU A 23 -12.39 -5.41 -3.86
N LYS A 24 -12.50 -4.82 -5.05
CA LYS A 24 -11.96 -5.38 -6.29
C LYS A 24 -11.00 -4.40 -6.96
N PHE A 25 -9.98 -4.97 -7.58
CA PHE A 25 -9.14 -4.25 -8.52
C PHE A 25 -9.88 -3.99 -9.83
N HIS A 26 -9.35 -3.08 -10.64
CA HIS A 26 -9.92 -2.75 -11.95
C HIS A 26 -10.05 -3.96 -12.91
N ASN A 27 -9.19 -4.97 -12.74
CA ASN A 27 -9.21 -6.24 -13.48
C ASN A 27 -10.16 -7.30 -12.89
N GLY A 28 -10.92 -6.98 -11.84
CA GLY A 28 -11.91 -7.86 -11.22
C GLY A 28 -11.40 -8.80 -10.13
N LYS A 29 -10.08 -8.93 -9.95
CA LYS A 29 -9.48 -9.67 -8.82
C LYS A 29 -9.90 -9.04 -7.50
N ASP A 30 -10.11 -9.85 -6.48
CA ASP A 30 -10.34 -9.38 -5.11
C ASP A 30 -9.05 -8.77 -4.53
N VAL A 31 -9.22 -7.76 -3.68
CA VAL A 31 -8.13 -7.14 -2.95
C VAL A 31 -7.92 -7.87 -1.63
N THR A 32 -6.71 -8.33 -1.38
CA THR A 32 -6.34 -9.08 -0.17
C THR A 32 -5.29 -8.36 0.67
N ALA A 33 -5.09 -8.81 1.91
CA ALA A 33 -4.00 -8.37 2.75
C ALA A 33 -2.62 -8.69 2.14
N GLU A 34 -2.49 -9.77 1.37
CA GLU A 34 -1.23 -10.07 0.67
C GLU A 34 -0.86 -8.99 -0.34
N ASP A 35 -1.83 -8.52 -1.12
CA ASP A 35 -1.63 -7.41 -2.08
C ASP A 35 -1.22 -6.13 -1.35
N ALA A 36 -1.84 -5.85 -0.21
CA ALA A 36 -1.51 -4.70 0.62
C ALA A 36 -0.08 -4.78 1.17
N VAL A 37 0.31 -5.93 1.72
CA VAL A 37 1.67 -6.15 2.24
C VAL A 37 2.71 -6.02 1.12
N ALA A 38 2.47 -6.62 -0.05
CA ALA A 38 3.35 -6.51 -1.20
C ALA A 38 3.51 -5.05 -1.66
N SER A 39 2.40 -4.33 -1.74
CA SER A 39 2.37 -2.92 -2.13
C SER A 39 3.12 -2.01 -1.16
N VAL A 40 2.91 -2.19 0.15
CA VAL A 40 3.61 -1.38 1.17
C VAL A 40 5.11 -1.69 1.18
N LYS A 41 5.51 -2.96 1.04
CA LYS A 41 6.93 -3.35 0.92
C LYS A 41 7.60 -2.72 -0.29
N ARG A 42 6.95 -2.81 -1.46
CA ARG A 42 7.41 -2.17 -2.69
C ARG A 42 7.54 -0.66 -2.52
N TRP A 43 6.52 0.00 -1.99
CA TRP A 43 6.54 1.42 -1.66
C TRP A 43 7.71 1.79 -0.75
N GLY A 44 7.98 0.98 0.28
CA GLY A 44 9.11 1.10 1.19
C GLY A 44 10.48 1.07 0.51
N GLY A 45 10.62 0.27 -0.55
CA GLY A 45 11.84 0.15 -1.33
C GLY A 45 12.09 1.32 -2.29
N MET A 46 11.07 2.07 -2.68
CA MET A 46 11.19 3.02 -3.80
C MET A 46 10.79 4.48 -3.48
N SER A 47 9.76 4.70 -2.66
CA SER A 47 9.27 6.05 -2.35
C SER A 47 10.24 6.77 -1.43
N LYS A 48 10.39 8.10 -1.58
CA LYS A 48 11.14 8.93 -0.62
C LYS A 48 10.58 8.80 0.80
N TYR A 49 9.25 8.81 0.93
CA TYR A 49 8.55 8.62 2.20
C TYR A 49 8.67 7.17 2.67
N GLY A 50 8.48 6.21 1.76
CA GLY A 50 8.62 4.78 2.05
C GLY A 50 9.98 4.44 2.63
N LYS A 51 11.06 4.83 1.94
CA LYS A 51 12.44 4.62 2.41
C LYS A 51 12.71 5.25 3.77
N THR A 52 12.08 6.39 4.07
CA THR A 52 12.24 7.06 5.37
C THR A 52 11.56 6.27 6.49
N ILE A 53 10.32 5.81 6.26
CA ILE A 53 9.58 5.00 7.23
C ILE A 53 10.24 3.63 7.42
N PHE A 54 10.66 2.97 6.34
CA PHE A 54 11.22 1.62 6.35
C PHE A 54 12.55 1.49 7.09
N LYS A 55 13.25 2.60 7.39
CA LYS A 55 14.39 2.59 8.33
C LYS A 55 14.01 2.12 9.73
N ASN A 56 12.75 2.31 10.11
CA ASN A 56 12.22 1.98 11.43
C ASN A 56 11.15 0.88 11.37
N VAL A 57 11.02 0.15 10.26
CA VAL A 57 10.05 -0.95 10.14
C VAL A 57 10.71 -2.26 10.58
N ALA A 58 10.11 -2.93 11.56
CA ALA A 58 10.53 -4.24 12.03
C ALA A 58 9.92 -5.35 11.17
N SER A 59 8.60 -5.29 10.92
CA SER A 59 7.91 -6.27 10.09
C SER A 59 6.64 -5.68 9.45
N ILE A 60 6.22 -6.30 8.34
CA ILE A 60 4.90 -6.09 7.73
C ILE A 60 4.37 -7.47 7.36
N GLU A 61 3.27 -7.84 7.99
CA GLU A 61 2.77 -9.22 8.02
C GLU A 61 1.27 -9.26 7.72
N VAL A 62 0.84 -10.31 7.04
CA VAL A 62 -0.58 -10.63 6.88
C VAL A 62 -1.05 -11.32 8.15
N LYS A 63 -2.11 -10.81 8.79
CA LYS A 63 -2.70 -11.42 9.99
C LYS A 63 -3.88 -12.31 9.62
N ASP A 64 -4.67 -11.88 8.64
CA ASP A 64 -5.79 -12.61 8.06
C ASP A 64 -6.03 -12.08 6.62
N PRO A 65 -6.96 -12.65 5.83
CA PRO A 65 -7.16 -12.27 4.43
C PRO A 65 -7.44 -10.77 4.18
N LEU A 66 -7.93 -10.04 5.18
CA LEU A 66 -8.27 -8.62 5.08
C LEU A 66 -7.55 -7.76 6.13
N THR A 67 -6.58 -8.29 6.87
CA THR A 67 -5.84 -7.53 7.89
C THR A 67 -4.34 -7.67 7.71
N LEU A 68 -3.65 -6.52 7.69
CA LEU A 68 -2.21 -6.45 7.78
C LEU A 68 -1.76 -5.77 9.07
N GLU A 69 -0.60 -6.17 9.57
CA GLU A 69 0.07 -5.57 10.72
C GLU A 69 1.42 -5.00 10.29
N LEU A 70 1.64 -3.73 10.62
CA LEU A 70 2.92 -3.04 10.47
C LEU A 70 3.53 -2.86 11.86
N LYS A 71 4.72 -3.43 12.08
CA LYS A 71 5.51 -3.23 13.30
C LYS A 71 6.67 -2.29 13.05
N LEU A 72 6.90 -1.36 13.97
CA LEU A 72 8.02 -0.45 13.97
C LEU A 72 9.04 -0.81 15.06
N THR A 73 10.30 -0.46 14.85
CA THR A 73 11.36 -0.54 15.86
C THR A 73 11.38 0.66 16.80
N LYS A 74 10.80 1.79 16.36
CA LYS A 74 10.68 3.04 17.12
C LYS A 74 9.38 3.77 16.77
N PRO A 75 8.75 4.48 17.73
CA PRO A 75 7.54 5.25 17.45
C PRO A 75 7.82 6.37 16.45
N THR A 76 6.91 6.61 15.51
CA THR A 76 7.00 7.77 14.62
C THR A 76 5.63 8.34 14.28
N GLY A 77 5.49 9.67 14.42
CA GLY A 77 4.22 10.36 14.15
C GLY A 77 3.85 10.45 12.67
N ILE A 78 4.78 10.12 11.77
CA ILE A 78 4.59 10.30 10.32
C ILE A 78 4.12 9.03 9.59
N THR A 79 3.93 7.90 10.28
CA THR A 79 3.58 6.60 9.66
C THR A 79 2.31 6.70 8.81
N LEU A 80 1.19 7.09 9.43
CA LEU A 80 -0.11 7.08 8.76
C LEU A 80 -0.19 8.12 7.64
N VAL A 81 0.32 9.33 7.87
CA VAL A 81 0.33 10.40 6.85
C VAL A 81 1.21 10.02 5.65
N SER A 82 2.32 9.31 5.87
CA SER A 82 3.18 8.84 4.78
C SER A 82 2.51 7.77 3.94
N LEU A 83 1.80 6.83 4.58
CA LEU A 83 1.05 5.78 3.88
C LEU A 83 -0.11 6.36 3.05
N ALA A 84 -0.78 7.40 3.55
CA ALA A 84 -1.97 7.99 2.94
C ALA A 84 -1.68 9.19 2.01
N MET A 85 -0.42 9.52 1.75
CA MET A 85 -0.06 10.73 1.02
C MET A 85 -0.60 10.72 -0.43
N PRO A 86 -1.34 11.75 -0.88
CA PRO A 86 -1.99 11.74 -2.20
C PRO A 86 -1.06 11.59 -3.40
N ASN A 87 0.18 12.04 -3.30
CA ASN A 87 1.17 12.06 -4.38
C ASN A 87 2.41 11.20 -4.09
N GLY A 88 2.33 10.29 -3.13
CA GLY A 88 3.50 9.48 -2.75
C GLY A 88 3.23 8.41 -1.70
N GLY A 89 1.97 8.11 -1.42
CA GLY A 89 1.54 7.11 -0.46
C GLY A 89 1.68 5.68 -0.97
N ALA A 90 1.34 4.73 -0.10
CA ALA A 90 1.36 3.31 -0.41
C ALA A 90 0.09 2.93 -1.19
N PHE A 91 0.09 3.21 -2.49
CA PHE A 91 -0.96 2.72 -3.39
C PHE A 91 -0.95 1.21 -3.48
N ILE A 92 -2.13 0.62 -3.59
CA ILE A 92 -2.32 -0.82 -3.51
C ILE A 92 -2.55 -1.37 -4.91
N TYR A 93 -1.68 -2.30 -5.29
CA TYR A 93 -1.69 -3.01 -6.55
C TYR A 93 -1.88 -4.51 -6.29
N PRO A 94 -2.36 -5.27 -7.28
CA PRO A 94 -2.21 -6.72 -7.28
C PRO A 94 -0.75 -7.12 -6.98
N LYS A 95 -0.56 -8.14 -6.15
CA LYS A 95 0.77 -8.66 -5.76
C LYS A 95 1.65 -8.96 -6.97
N ASP A 96 1.09 -9.55 -8.02
CA ASP A 96 1.79 -9.88 -9.26
C ASP A 96 2.34 -8.64 -9.99
N ILE A 97 1.65 -7.50 -9.91
CA ILE A 97 2.15 -6.23 -10.44
C ILE A 97 3.30 -5.70 -9.58
N CYS A 98 3.21 -5.85 -8.26
CA CYS A 98 4.31 -5.45 -7.37
C CYS A 98 5.58 -6.26 -7.64
N GLU A 99 5.43 -7.56 -7.88
CA GLU A 99 6.54 -8.48 -8.20
C GLU A 99 7.11 -8.22 -9.60
N LYS A 100 6.26 -7.85 -10.57
CA LYS A 100 6.69 -7.50 -11.94
C LYS A 100 7.44 -6.16 -12.00
N TYR A 101 7.06 -5.19 -11.18
CA TYR A 101 7.63 -3.84 -11.17
C TYR A 101 8.22 -3.46 -9.80
N PRO A 102 9.19 -4.21 -9.22
CA PRO A 102 9.57 -4.07 -7.81
C PRO A 102 10.24 -2.72 -7.48
N ASP A 103 10.92 -2.12 -8.45
CA ASP A 103 11.72 -0.90 -8.29
C ASP A 103 11.49 0.13 -9.43
N LYS A 104 10.61 -0.20 -10.39
CA LYS A 104 10.30 0.62 -11.56
C LYS A 104 8.89 1.18 -11.50
N PRO A 105 8.56 2.28 -12.21
CA PRO A 105 7.18 2.72 -12.37
C PRO A 105 6.27 1.59 -12.85
N VAL A 106 5.05 1.54 -12.32
CA VAL A 106 4.03 0.58 -12.78
C VAL A 106 3.46 1.08 -14.10
N GLU A 107 3.55 0.27 -15.15
CA GLU A 107 2.96 0.58 -16.46
C GLU A 107 1.52 0.06 -16.56
N GLU A 108 1.22 -1.03 -15.85
CA GLU A 108 -0.12 -1.62 -15.74
C GLU A 108 -0.92 -0.92 -14.64
N ASN A 109 -1.66 0.12 -15.02
CA ASN A 109 -2.44 0.96 -14.11
C ASN A 109 -3.72 0.24 -13.59
N ILE A 110 -3.53 -0.83 -12.84
CA ILE A 110 -4.60 -1.58 -12.16
C ILE A 110 -4.60 -1.19 -10.68
N GLY A 111 -5.62 -0.44 -10.28
CA GLY A 111 -5.80 -0.02 -8.88
C GLY A 111 -7.18 -0.38 -8.33
N THR A 112 -7.49 0.19 -7.16
CA THR A 112 -8.78 0.02 -6.46
C THR A 112 -9.60 1.31 -6.46
N GLY A 113 -9.19 2.32 -7.22
CA GLY A 113 -9.84 3.64 -7.29
C GLY A 113 -11.14 3.61 -8.11
N PRO A 114 -11.98 4.66 -8.02
CA PRO A 114 -13.26 4.70 -8.73
C PRO A 114 -13.13 4.84 -10.26
N PHE A 115 -11.95 5.17 -10.78
CA PHE A 115 -11.67 5.31 -12.21
C PHE A 115 -10.65 4.27 -12.66
N LYS A 116 -10.84 3.72 -13.86
CA LYS A 116 -9.92 2.77 -14.51
C LYS A 116 -9.13 3.50 -15.61
N PHE A 117 -7.85 3.17 -15.76
CA PHE A 117 -7.06 3.64 -16.90
C PHE A 117 -7.54 2.94 -18.18
N VAL A 118 -7.71 3.70 -19.27
CA VAL A 118 -8.14 3.18 -20.58
C VAL A 118 -7.07 3.44 -21.62
N GLU A 119 -6.67 4.70 -21.79
CA GLU A 119 -5.65 5.10 -22.74
C GLU A 119 -5.01 6.40 -22.26
N TRP A 120 -3.73 6.57 -22.55
CA TRP A 120 -3.06 7.87 -22.47
C TRP A 120 -2.64 8.28 -23.88
N LYS A 121 -3.13 9.43 -24.35
CA LYS A 121 -2.71 10.06 -25.59
C LYS A 121 -1.70 11.16 -25.27
N PRO A 122 -0.38 10.88 -25.32
CA PRO A 122 0.61 11.95 -25.30
C PRO A 122 0.35 12.89 -26.48
N SER A 123 0.53 14.19 -26.26
CA SER A 123 0.09 15.25 -27.18
C SER A 123 0.40 14.92 -28.65
N ASN A 124 -0.65 14.88 -29.49
CA ASN A 124 -0.47 14.97 -30.94
C ASN A 124 0.17 16.33 -31.23
N ILE A 125 1.40 16.32 -31.72
CA ILE A 125 2.04 17.47 -32.36
C ILE A 125 1.77 17.34 -33.85
#